data_AF-A0A897N5R8-F1
#
_entry.id   AF-A0A897N5R8-F1
#
_cell.length_a   1.000
_cell.length_b   1.000
_cell.length_c   1.000
_cell.angle_alpha   90.00
_cell.angle_beta   90.00
_cell.angle_gamma   90.00
#
_symmetry.space_group_name_H-M   'P 1'
#
loop_
_entity.id
_entity.type
_entity.pdbx_description
1 polymer ?
#
loop_
_entity_poly.entity_id
_entity_poly.type
_entity_poly.pdbx_seq_one_letter_code
_entity_poly.pdbx_strand_id
1 'polypeptide(L)' 'MDIDDVNAILDDLEERYRDALLNDLPEFEGLNPSVEHFARLFGDRVERALDDPNPEHLRVRLWEDDLSWASHARRLEG' A
#
# COMPACT_ATOMS: atom_id res chain seq x y z
N MET A 1 -10.54 14.40 0.40
CA MET A 1 -10.14 13.28 -0.47
C MET A 1 -11.35 12.85 -1.29
N ASP A 2 -11.25 12.99 -2.60
CA ASP A 2 -12.20 12.44 -3.56
C ASP A 2 -11.92 10.94 -3.78
N ILE A 3 -12.91 10.17 -4.22
CA ILE A 3 -12.69 8.77 -4.62
C ILE A 3 -11.79 8.67 -5.85
N ASP A 4 -11.84 9.68 -6.73
CA ASP A 4 -10.99 9.73 -7.92
C ASP A 4 -9.50 9.88 -7.55
N ASP A 5 -9.19 10.64 -6.49
CA ASP A 5 -7.82 10.76 -5.96
C ASP A 5 -7.31 9.40 -5.46
N VAL A 6 -8.17 8.64 -4.76
CA VAL A 6 -7.81 7.28 -4.28
C VAL A 6 -7.54 6.35 -5.44
N ASN A 7 -8.39 6.36 -6.46
CA ASN A 7 -8.22 5.51 -7.63
C ASN A 7 -6.90 5.83 -8.34
N ALA A 8 -6.56 7.10 -8.52
CA ALA A 8 -5.28 7.50 -9.12
C ALA A 8 -4.08 7.00 -8.31
N ILE A 9 -4.15 7.06 -6.97
CA ILE A 9 -3.10 6.51 -6.10
C ILE A 9 -2.98 4.99 -6.25
N LEU A 10 -4.11 4.29 -6.33
CA LEU A 10 -4.13 2.83 -6.52
C LEU A 10 -3.62 2.43 -7.90
N ASP A 11 -3.93 3.18 -8.95
CA ASP A 11 -3.44 2.95 -10.31
C ASP A 11 -1.91 3.10 -10.39
N ASP A 12 -1.35 4.15 -9.77
CA ASP A 12 0.10 4.40 -9.70
C ASP A 12 0.84 3.30 -8.92
N LEU A 13 0.21 2.81 -7.85
CA LEU A 13 0.70 1.66 -7.08
C LEU A 13 0.63 0.36 -7.88
N GLU A 14 -0.48 0.12 -8.58
CA GLU A 14 -0.63 -1.05 -9.42
C GLU A 14 0.42 -1.05 -10.53
N GLU A 15 0.62 0.07 -11.23
CA GLU A 15 1.63 0.19 -12.28
C GLU A 15 3.05 -0.09 -11.75
N ARG A 16 3.35 0.32 -10.51
CA ARG A 16 4.65 0.08 -9.88
C ARG A 16 4.96 -1.40 -9.62
N TYR A 17 3.96 -2.16 -9.17
CA TYR A 17 4.14 -3.52 -8.65
C TYR A 17 3.64 -4.62 -9.60
N ARG A 18 2.83 -4.29 -10.60
CA ARG A 18 2.35 -5.23 -11.61
C ARG A 18 3.54 -5.78 -12.42
N ASP A 19 3.48 -7.07 -12.73
CA ASP A 19 4.49 -7.79 -13.52
C ASP A 19 5.93 -7.72 -12.96
N ALA A 20 6.06 -7.38 -11.67
CA ALA A 20 7.34 -7.30 -10.98
C ALA A 20 7.51 -8.44 -9.97
N LEU A 21 8.74 -8.94 -9.84
CA LEU A 21 9.12 -9.80 -8.72
C LEU A 21 9.44 -8.91 -7.52
N LEU A 22 8.62 -8.96 -6.46
CA LEU A 22 8.79 -8.10 -5.29
C LEU A 22 10.19 -8.18 -4.66
N ASN A 23 10.79 -9.39 -4.64
CA ASN A 23 12.16 -9.61 -4.13
C ASN A 23 13.25 -8.82 -4.88
N ASP A 24 13.00 -8.43 -6.12
CA ASP A 24 13.97 -7.70 -6.95
C ASP A 24 13.80 -6.18 -6.84
N LEU A 25 12.78 -5.71 -6.11
CA LEU A 25 12.50 -4.29 -5.95
C LEU A 25 13.31 -3.72 -4.76
N PRO A 26 13.89 -2.50 -4.90
CA PRO A 26 14.74 -1.90 -3.87
C PRO A 26 14.00 -1.65 -2.55
N GLU A 27 12.68 -1.40 -2.58
CA GLU A 27 11.85 -1.26 -1.38
C GLU A 27 11.78 -2.54 -0.52
N PHE A 28 12.16 -3.70 -1.06
CA PHE A 28 12.26 -4.98 -0.35
C PHE A 28 13.71 -5.45 -0.14
N GLU A 29 14.73 -4.66 -0.46
CA GLU A 29 16.12 -5.06 -0.28
C GLU A 29 16.43 -5.37 1.20
N GLY A 30 16.92 -6.58 1.48
CA GLY A 30 17.17 -7.03 2.84
C GLY A 30 15.91 -7.31 3.67
N LEU A 31 14.73 -7.29 3.06
CA LEU A 31 13.44 -7.58 3.68
C LEU A 31 12.76 -8.76 2.99
N ASN A 32 12.06 -9.60 3.76
CA ASN A 32 11.16 -10.60 3.17
C ASN A 32 9.94 -9.87 2.57
N PRO A 33 9.58 -10.04 1.29
CA PRO A 33 8.41 -9.40 0.68
C PRO A 33 7.10 -10.14 1.03
N SER A 34 6.90 -10.45 2.30
CA SER A 34 5.65 -11.05 2.77
C SER A 34 4.49 -10.07 2.57
N VAL A 35 3.27 -10.59 2.50
CA VAL A 35 2.06 -9.77 2.32
C VAL A 35 1.86 -8.77 3.48
N GLU A 36 2.35 -9.05 4.68
CA GLU A 36 2.35 -8.10 5.81
C GLU A 36 3.28 -6.91 5.56
N HIS A 37 4.52 -7.16 5.14
CA HIS A 37 5.48 -6.12 4.82
C HIS A 37 5.00 -5.30 3.62
N PHE A 38 4.43 -5.96 2.62
CA PHE A 38 3.88 -5.28 1.46
C PHE A 38 2.70 -4.40 1.85
N ALA A 39 1.74 -4.89 2.65
CA ALA A 39 0.60 -4.09 3.11
C ALA A 39 1.04 -2.84 3.90
N ARG A 40 2.11 -2.94 4.68
CA ARG A 40 2.71 -1.79 5.37
C ARG A 40 3.28 -0.77 4.37
N LEU A 41 4.15 -1.20 3.45
CA LEU A 41 4.78 -0.34 2.44
C LEU A 41 3.75 0.32 1.52
N PHE A 42 2.75 -0.45 1.11
CA PHE A 42 1.61 0.04 0.32
C PHE A 42 0.88 1.15 1.09
N GLY A 43 0.59 0.94 2.38
CA GLY A 43 0.01 1.95 3.25
C GLY A 43 0.89 3.19 3.43
N ASP A 44 2.21 3.05 3.55
CA ASP A 44 3.13 4.19 3.65
C ASP A 44 3.09 5.04 2.36
N ARG A 45 2.89 4.42 1.19
CA ARG A 45 2.85 5.12 -0.09
C ARG A 45 1.50 5.80 -0.33
N VAL A 46 0.40 5.15 0.06
CA VAL A 46 -0.93 5.79 0.08
C VAL A 46 -0.90 7.02 1.00
N GLU A 47 -0.44 6.87 2.25
CA GLU A 47 -0.34 7.98 3.21
C GLU A 47 0.44 9.18 2.66
N ARG A 48 1.59 8.95 2.02
CA ARG A 48 2.40 10.03 1.42
C ARG A 48 1.75 10.71 0.21
N ALA A 49 0.84 10.02 -0.48
CA ALA A 49 0.13 10.56 -1.64
C ALA A 49 -1.15 11.30 -1.25
N LEU A 50 -1.60 11.18 0.00
CA LEU A 50 -2.73 11.94 0.53
C LEU A 50 -2.26 13.35 0.91
N ASP A 51 -2.53 14.34 0.06
CA ASP A 51 -2.44 15.75 0.42
C ASP A 51 -3.63 16.13 1.32
N ASP A 52 -3.36 16.52 2.58
CA ASP A 52 -4.35 16.92 3.60
C ASP A 52 -5.47 15.87 3.85
N PRO A 53 -5.15 14.75 4.52
CA PRO A 53 -6.11 13.70 4.75
C PRO A 53 -7.18 14.13 5.77
N ASN A 54 -8.41 14.41 5.30
CA ASN A 54 -9.60 14.40 6.15
C ASN A 54 -9.80 13.08 6.94
N PRO A 55 -9.42 11.86 6.46
CA PRO A 55 -9.53 10.66 7.28
C PRO A 55 -8.44 10.60 8.37
N GLU A 56 -8.82 10.21 9.59
CA GLU A 56 -7.86 9.99 10.69
C GLU A 56 -7.14 8.64 10.64
N HIS A 57 -7.64 7.68 9.86
CA HIS A 57 -7.12 6.31 9.86
C HIS A 57 -7.09 5.73 8.44
N LEU A 58 -6.00 5.04 8.13
CA LEU A 58 -5.84 4.25 6.91
C LEU A 58 -5.68 2.78 7.27
N ARG A 59 -6.43 1.92 6.59
CA ARG A 59 -6.24 0.46 6.61
C ARG A 59 -6.06 -0.04 5.19
N VAL A 60 -4.93 -0.67 4.93
CA VAL A 60 -4.68 -1.42 3.70
C VAL A 60 -4.83 -2.89 4.00
N ARG A 61 -5.57 -3.61 3.14
CA ARG A 61 -5.66 -5.06 3.15
C ARG A 61 -5.25 -5.58 1.77
N LEU A 62 -4.34 -6.53 1.74
CA LEU A 62 -3.87 -7.19 0.53
C LEU A 62 -4.17 -8.69 0.65
N TRP A 63 -4.62 -9.27 -0.45
CA TRP A 63 -4.85 -10.71 -0.60
C TRP A 63 -3.71 -11.28 -1.43
N GLU A 64 -3.08 -12.32 -0.91
CA GLU A 64 -2.08 -13.11 -1.67
C GLU A 64 -2.80 -14.11 -2.56
N ASP A 65 -3.87 -14.71 -2.04
CA ASP A 65 -4.76 -15.63 -2.73
C ASP A 65 -6.17 -15.60 -2.07
N ASP A 66 -7.03 -16.56 -2.43
CA ASP A 66 -8.40 -16.66 -1.93
C ASP A 66 -8.51 -16.94 -0.43
N LEU A 67 -7.45 -17.45 0.20
CA LEU A 67 -7.41 -17.91 1.59
C LEU A 67 -6.51 -17.06 2.48
N SER A 68 -5.51 -16.40 1.90
CA SER A 68 -4.42 -15.72 2.60
C SER A 68 -4.46 -14.21 2.36
N TRP A 69 -4.48 -13.44 3.45
CA TRP A 69 -4.44 -11.98 3.38
C TRP A 69 -3.72 -11.41 4.60
N ALA A 70 -3.19 -10.21 4.44
CA ALA A 70 -2.72 -9.38 5.56
C ALA A 70 -3.30 -7.98 5.50
N SER A 71 -3.33 -7.32 6.65
CA SER A 71 -3.72 -5.91 6.72
C SER A 71 -2.80 -5.13 7.63
N HIS A 72 -2.50 -3.89 7.23
CA HIS A 72 -1.80 -2.92 8.04
C HIS A 72 -2.71 -1.70 8.27
N ALA A 73 -2.77 -1.21 9.51
CA ALA A 73 -3.56 -0.04 9.87
C ALA A 73 -2.67 1.00 10.57
N ARG A 74 -2.95 2.27 10.30
CA ARG A 74 -2.23 3.41 10.87
C ARG A 74 -3.18 4.57 11.14
N ARG A 75 -2.78 5.45 12.07
CA ARG A 75 -3.36 6.78 12.19
C ARG A 75 -2.67 7.69 11.18
N LEU A 76 -3.43 8.56 10.53
CA LEU A 76 -2.91 9.58 9.63
C LEU A 76 -2.69 10.85 10.45
N GLU A 77 -1.53 11.47 10.30
CA GLU A 77 -1.28 12.81 10.83
C GLU A 77 -1.71 13.83 9.77
N GLY A 78 -2.60 14.75 10.16
CA GLY A 78 -3.06 15.85 9.31
C GLY A 78 -2.21 17.10 9.47
#